data_AF-A0A523T4B7-F1
#
_entry.id   AF-A0A523T4B7-F1
#
_cell.length_a   1.000
_cell.length_b   1.000
_cell.length_c   1.000
_cell.angle_alpha   90.00
_cell.angle_beta   90.00
_cell.angle_gamma   90.00
#
_symmetry.space_group_name_H-M   'P 1'
#
loop_
_entity.id
_entity.type
_entity.pdbx_description
1 polymer ?
#
loop_
_entity_poly.entity_id
_entity_poly.type
_entity_poly.pdbx_seq_one_letter_code
_entity_poly.pdbx_strand_id
1 'polypeptide(L)'
;MKKIKFLLVLLFAFSLVFSCAKKPPPGELIDEEPIIIEEEEEGEIFEEFEEIVEEVAEETTVVVTAPPPPPEPTTVYRIQIGAFYSSASANKRKARAVSLFAKPVYVKYIAPYYKVRVGDFSTKNEANSYRATILRFYSDAFVTEVTKTP
;
A
#
# COMPACT_ATOMS: atom_id res chain seq x y z
N MET A 1 -2.64 35.11 -43.94
CA MET A 1 -3.36 34.04 -43.19
C MET A 1 -3.19 32.63 -43.75
N LYS A 2 -3.13 32.41 -45.08
CA LYS A 2 -2.95 31.06 -45.68
C LYS A 2 -1.66 30.34 -45.24
N LYS A 3 -0.54 31.07 -45.13
CA LYS A 3 0.76 30.51 -44.70
C LYS A 3 0.78 30.01 -43.25
N ILE A 4 0.06 30.69 -42.35
CA ILE A 4 -0.08 30.29 -40.93
C ILE A 4 -0.98 29.06 -40.79
N LYS A 5 -2.08 29.00 -41.56
CA LYS A 5 -2.93 27.80 -41.62
C LYS A 5 -2.16 26.60 -42.19
N PHE A 6 -1.32 26.82 -43.20
CA PHE A 6 -0.47 25.77 -43.76
C PHE A 6 0.61 25.30 -42.77
N LEU A 7 1.23 26.23 -42.03
CA LEU A 7 2.19 25.92 -40.96
C LEU A 7 1.54 25.11 -39.83
N LEU A 8 0.32 25.49 -39.41
CA LEU A 8 -0.40 24.78 -38.34
C LEU A 8 -0.83 23.37 -38.76
N VAL A 9 -1.27 23.19 -40.02
CA VAL A 9 -1.59 21.86 -40.56
C VAL A 9 -0.32 21.00 -40.66
N LEU A 10 0.81 21.58 -41.03
CA LEU A 10 2.09 20.86 -41.11
C LEU A 10 2.61 20.47 -39.72
N LEU A 11 2.48 21.34 -38.72
CA LEU A 11 2.81 21.02 -37.32
C LEU A 11 1.90 19.93 -36.73
N PHE A 12 0.59 19.98 -37.04
CA PHE A 12 -0.34 18.96 -36.58
C PHE A 12 -0.06 17.61 -37.23
N ALA A 13 0.21 17.59 -38.54
CA ALA A 13 0.61 16.37 -39.25
C ALA A 13 1.94 15.79 -38.71
N PHE A 14 2.92 16.65 -38.37
CA PHE A 14 4.19 16.20 -37.79
C PHE A 14 4.03 15.58 -36.40
N SER A 15 3.07 16.06 -35.60
CA SER A 15 2.79 15.47 -34.28
C SER A 15 2.23 14.04 -34.33
N LEU A 16 1.55 13.68 -35.43
CA LEU A 16 0.93 12.35 -35.58
C LEU A 16 1.92 11.26 -36.01
N VAL A 17 3.03 11.60 -36.67
CA VAL A 17 4.05 10.63 -37.13
C VAL A 17 5.07 10.25 -36.05
N PHE A 18 5.21 11.03 -34.97
CA PHE A 18 6.06 10.68 -33.82
C PHE A 18 5.31 9.96 -32.69
N SER A 19 4.00 9.74 -32.84
CA SER A 19 3.19 9.03 -31.85
C SER A 19 3.11 7.52 -32.11
N CYS A 20 4.21 6.91 -32.54
CA CYS A 20 4.43 5.48 -32.39
C CYS A 20 5.12 5.25 -31.05
N ALA A 21 4.32 5.06 -29.98
CA ALA A 21 4.82 4.47 -28.75
C ALA A 21 5.42 3.10 -29.09
N LYS A 22 6.75 3.01 -28.97
CA LYS A 22 7.53 1.80 -29.23
C LYS A 22 6.96 0.68 -28.36
N LYS A 23 6.39 -0.36 -29.00
CA LYS A 23 5.96 -1.59 -28.33
C LYS A 23 7.16 -2.10 -27.51
N PRO A 24 7.02 -2.35 -26.19
CA PRO A 24 8.13 -2.89 -25.41
C PRO A 24 8.53 -4.24 -26.00
N PRO A 25 9.84 -4.53 -26.10
CA PRO A 25 10.29 -5.84 -26.56
C PRO A 25 9.71 -6.93 -25.65
N PRO A 26 9.33 -8.10 -26.20
CA PRO A 26 9.03 -9.27 -25.38
C PRO A 26 10.23 -9.50 -24.46
N GLY A 27 9.98 -9.47 -23.15
CA GLY A 27 11.02 -9.71 -22.14
C GLY A 27 11.66 -11.05 -22.42
N GLU A 28 12.93 -10.99 -22.80
CA GLU A 28 13.83 -12.11 -22.99
C GLU A 28 13.89 -12.91 -21.69
N LEU A 29 13.74 -14.23 -21.82
CA LEU A 29 13.92 -15.19 -20.74
C LEU A 29 15.34 -15.02 -20.21
N ILE A 30 15.47 -14.45 -19.02
CA ILE A 30 16.73 -14.46 -18.30
C ILE A 30 16.83 -15.88 -17.74
N ASP A 31 17.73 -16.66 -18.32
CA ASP A 31 18.17 -17.93 -17.76
C ASP A 31 18.63 -17.70 -16.32
N GLU A 32 18.04 -18.47 -15.42
CA GLU A 32 18.23 -18.36 -13.98
C GLU A 32 19.65 -18.77 -13.58
N GLU A 33 20.40 -17.85 -12.96
CA GLU A 33 21.53 -18.25 -12.13
C GLU A 33 21.00 -18.59 -10.72
N PRO A 34 21.32 -19.77 -10.17
CA PRO A 34 20.85 -20.17 -8.85
C PRO A 34 21.50 -19.28 -7.78
N ILE A 35 20.71 -18.41 -7.18
CA ILE A 35 21.10 -17.72 -5.95
C ILE A 35 21.06 -18.75 -4.83
N ILE A 36 22.25 -19.10 -4.35
CA ILE A 36 22.51 -19.98 -3.22
C ILE A 36 21.71 -19.45 -2.01
N ILE A 37 20.78 -20.27 -1.54
CA ILE A 37 20.06 -20.07 -0.29
C ILE A 37 21.06 -20.43 0.82
N GLU A 38 21.68 -19.41 1.42
CA GLU A 38 22.31 -19.58 2.72
C GLU A 38 21.18 -19.56 3.76
N GLU A 39 20.84 -20.75 4.24
CA GLU A 39 20.07 -20.96 5.47
C GLU A 39 20.92 -20.43 6.63
N GLU A 40 20.53 -19.29 7.19
CA GLU A 40 21.13 -18.78 8.43
C GLU A 40 20.10 -18.92 9.56
N GLU A 41 20.58 -19.57 10.62
CA GLU A 41 19.89 -20.19 11.74
C GLU A 41 18.83 -19.34 12.46
N GLU A 42 17.81 -20.05 12.94
CA GLU A 42 16.82 -19.60 13.91
C GLU A 42 17.51 -19.08 15.17
N GLY A 43 17.54 -17.75 15.33
CA GLY A 43 17.92 -17.10 16.57
C GLY A 43 16.79 -17.21 17.60
N GLU A 44 17.06 -18.03 18.60
CA GLU A 44 16.24 -18.31 19.78
C GLU A 44 15.74 -17.04 20.50
N ILE A 45 14.48 -17.10 20.89
CA ILE A 45 13.79 -16.20 21.80
C ILE A 45 13.96 -16.76 23.21
N PHE A 46 14.22 -15.90 24.20
CA PHE A 46 13.90 -15.98 25.64
C PHE A 46 14.78 -14.92 26.33
N GLU A 47 14.46 -14.21 27.40
CA GLU A 47 13.33 -14.12 28.31
C GLU A 47 13.67 -12.89 29.18
N GLU A 48 12.83 -11.86 29.27
CA GLU A 48 12.89 -10.93 30.41
C GLU A 48 11.55 -10.23 30.56
N PHE A 49 10.70 -10.78 31.42
CA PHE A 49 9.55 -10.08 31.97
C PHE A 49 9.47 -10.42 33.45
N GLU A 50 10.21 -9.64 34.24
CA GLU A 50 9.92 -9.47 35.66
C GLU A 50 8.59 -8.73 35.78
N GLU A 51 7.56 -9.38 36.31
CA GLU A 51 6.45 -8.65 36.91
C GLU A 51 5.99 -9.34 38.20
N ILE A 52 6.52 -8.77 39.26
CA ILE A 52 6.00 -8.61 40.62
C ILE A 52 4.52 -9.01 40.76
N VAL A 53 4.29 -10.06 41.54
CA VAL A 53 2.96 -10.47 42.01
C VAL A 53 2.68 -9.71 43.30
N GLU A 54 1.75 -8.76 43.25
CA GLU A 54 1.09 -8.23 44.45
C GLU A 54 -0.40 -8.53 44.39
N GLU A 55 -0.80 -9.28 45.41
CA GLU A 55 -2.10 -9.82 45.75
C GLU A 55 -3.11 -8.72 46.11
N VAL A 56 -4.24 -8.63 45.41
CA VAL A 56 -5.47 -8.07 45.98
C VAL A 56 -6.68 -8.86 45.46
N ALA A 57 -7.23 -9.69 46.35
CA ALA A 57 -8.56 -10.25 46.24
C ALA A 57 -9.60 -9.12 46.33
N GLU A 58 -10.68 -9.19 45.54
CA GLU A 58 -12.06 -9.15 46.07
C GLU A 58 -13.13 -9.27 44.96
N GLU A 59 -14.04 -10.22 45.20
CA GLU A 59 -15.44 -10.31 44.77
C GLU A 59 -15.80 -10.05 43.30
N THR A 60 -15.68 -11.10 42.48
CA THR A 60 -16.39 -11.16 41.19
C THR A 60 -17.87 -11.48 41.40
N THR A 61 -18.70 -10.45 41.44
CA THR A 61 -20.12 -10.58 41.15
C THR A 61 -20.28 -10.97 39.69
N VAL A 62 -20.90 -12.13 39.44
CA VAL A 62 -21.14 -12.66 38.10
C VAL A 62 -22.26 -11.83 37.45
N VAL A 63 -21.90 -10.71 36.82
CA VAL A 63 -22.80 -9.98 35.92
C VAL A 63 -22.86 -10.79 34.63
N VAL A 64 -23.97 -11.51 34.45
CA VAL A 64 -24.33 -12.14 33.16
C VAL A 64 -24.55 -11.02 32.15
N THR A 65 -23.47 -10.63 31.46
CA THR A 65 -23.54 -9.71 30.33
C THR A 65 -23.95 -10.49 29.10
N ALA A 66 -25.01 -10.04 28.45
CA ALA A 66 -25.43 -10.52 27.14
C ALA A 66 -24.22 -10.47 26.16
N PRO A 67 -24.13 -11.39 25.19
CA PRO A 67 -23.02 -11.40 24.24
C PRO A 67 -22.87 -10.02 23.59
N PRO A 68 -21.63 -9.49 23.48
CA PRO A 68 -21.40 -8.17 22.91
C PRO A 68 -21.99 -8.11 21.49
N PRO A 69 -22.60 -6.97 21.11
CA PRO A 69 -23.16 -6.82 19.78
C PRO A 69 -22.08 -7.08 18.71
N PRO A 70 -22.43 -7.71 17.57
CA PRO A 70 -21.49 -7.93 16.49
C PRO A 70 -20.78 -6.62 16.12
N PRO A 71 -19.45 -6.64 15.93
CA PRO A 71 -18.71 -5.42 15.65
C PRO A 71 -19.20 -4.80 14.33
N GLU A 72 -19.43 -3.49 14.33
CA GLU A 72 -19.97 -2.78 13.17
C GLU A 72 -18.86 -2.42 12.16
N PRO A 73 -19.15 -2.48 10.84
CA PRO A 73 -18.19 -2.06 9.82
C PRO A 73 -17.88 -0.58 9.97
N THR A 74 -16.61 -0.24 10.17
CA THR A 74 -16.17 1.14 10.38
C THR A 74 -15.48 1.70 9.13
N THR A 75 -15.83 2.90 8.71
CA THR A 75 -15.13 3.60 7.63
C THR A 75 -13.78 4.14 8.11
N VAL A 76 -12.72 3.87 7.35
CA VAL A 76 -11.37 4.41 7.58
C VAL A 76 -10.81 5.03 6.30
N TYR A 77 -9.85 5.94 6.45
CA TYR A 77 -9.12 6.54 5.34
C TYR A 77 -7.73 5.93 5.24
N ARG A 78 -7.30 5.61 4.02
CA ARG A 78 -5.95 5.09 3.74
C ARG A 78 -5.31 5.87 2.61
N ILE A 79 -4.00 5.83 2.48
CA ILE A 79 -3.29 6.48 1.38
C ILE A 79 -2.85 5.42 0.38
N GLN A 80 -3.40 5.42 -0.82
CA GLN A 80 -2.97 4.52 -1.89
C GLN A 80 -1.67 5.04 -2.51
N ILE A 81 -0.66 4.15 -2.61
CA ILE A 81 0.69 4.46 -3.12
C ILE A 81 1.05 3.62 -4.37
N GLY A 82 0.06 2.97 -4.97
CA GLY A 82 0.23 2.20 -6.20
C GLY A 82 -0.91 1.21 -6.48
N ALA A 83 -0.99 0.80 -7.74
CA ALA A 83 -1.87 -0.26 -8.23
C ALA A 83 -1.11 -1.11 -9.25
N PHE A 84 -1.11 -2.43 -9.08
CA PHE A 84 -0.28 -3.34 -9.88
C PHE A 84 -1.12 -4.50 -10.42
N TYR A 85 -0.79 -5.01 -11.61
CA TYR A 85 -1.41 -6.24 -12.13
C TYR A 85 -0.85 -7.51 -11.45
N SER A 86 0.40 -7.45 -10.97
CA SER A 86 1.08 -8.57 -10.32
C SER A 86 1.11 -8.40 -8.80
N SER A 87 0.75 -9.48 -8.08
CA SER A 87 0.87 -9.56 -6.63
C SER A 87 2.32 -9.36 -6.17
N ALA A 88 3.30 -9.93 -6.89
CA ALA A 88 4.73 -9.80 -6.56
C ALA A 88 5.19 -8.33 -6.61
N SER A 89 4.77 -7.58 -7.63
CA SER A 89 5.06 -6.14 -7.74
C SER A 89 4.43 -5.33 -6.60
N ALA A 90 3.19 -5.67 -6.24
CA ALA A 90 2.51 -5.03 -5.11
C ALA A 90 3.18 -5.34 -3.77
N ASN A 91 3.64 -6.57 -3.56
CA ASN A 91 4.38 -6.97 -2.35
C ASN A 91 5.75 -6.30 -2.26
N LYS A 92 6.47 -6.15 -3.39
CA LYS A 92 7.71 -5.36 -3.44
C LYS A 92 7.47 -3.90 -3.07
N ARG A 93 6.36 -3.30 -3.54
CA ARG A 93 5.95 -1.94 -3.14
C ARG A 93 5.60 -1.88 -1.65
N LYS A 94 4.89 -2.88 -1.12
CA LYS A 94 4.57 -3.00 0.32
C LYS A 94 5.85 -3.06 1.16
N ALA A 95 6.78 -3.96 0.86
CA ALA A 95 8.03 -4.11 1.62
C ALA A 95 8.81 -2.79 1.72
N ARG A 96 8.95 -2.09 0.58
CA ARG A 96 9.57 -0.75 0.56
C ARG A 96 8.81 0.24 1.44
N ALA A 97 7.48 0.29 1.35
CA ALA A 97 6.68 1.21 2.16
C ALA A 97 6.76 0.89 3.66
N VAL A 98 6.81 -0.38 4.06
CA VAL A 98 7.01 -0.79 5.46
C VAL A 98 8.36 -0.32 6.00
N SER A 99 9.43 -0.39 5.19
CA SER A 99 10.74 0.13 5.60
C SER A 99 10.81 1.65 5.74
N LEU A 100 9.91 2.39 5.08
CA LEU A 100 9.90 3.86 5.05
C LEU A 100 8.95 4.46 6.08
N PHE A 101 7.89 3.75 6.45
CA PHE A 101 6.78 4.31 7.22
C PHE A 101 6.43 3.42 8.41
N ALA A 102 6.37 4.02 9.60
CA ALA A 102 5.85 3.38 10.82
C ALA A 102 4.31 3.32 10.83
N LYS A 103 3.71 2.88 9.72
CA LYS A 103 2.26 2.71 9.54
C LYS A 103 1.99 1.40 8.81
N PRO A 104 0.87 0.72 9.10
CA PRO A 104 0.55 -0.55 8.46
C PRO A 104 0.39 -0.37 6.95
N VAL A 105 0.85 -1.35 6.17
CA VAL A 105 0.76 -1.33 4.70
C VAL A 105 0.01 -2.56 4.21
N TYR A 106 -1.05 -2.31 3.45
CA TYR A 106 -1.98 -3.32 2.96
C TYR A 106 -1.85 -3.50 1.46
N VAL A 107 -1.95 -4.75 1.01
CA VAL A 107 -2.19 -5.10 -0.38
C VAL A 107 -3.58 -5.72 -0.46
N LYS A 108 -4.47 -5.14 -1.27
CA LYS A 108 -5.80 -5.68 -1.51
C LYS A 108 -6.04 -5.83 -3.00
N TYR A 109 -6.45 -7.02 -3.43
CA TYR A 109 -6.88 -7.23 -4.80
C TYR A 109 -8.27 -6.63 -5.01
N ILE A 110 -8.37 -5.70 -5.95
CA ILE A 110 -9.61 -5.11 -6.45
C ILE A 110 -9.49 -5.16 -7.96
N ALA A 111 -10.18 -6.13 -8.58
CA ALA A 111 -9.99 -6.48 -9.97
C ALA A 111 -9.98 -5.23 -10.89
N PRO A 112 -9.02 -5.13 -11.83
CA PRO A 112 -7.94 -6.10 -12.13
C PRO A 112 -6.62 -5.85 -11.39
N TYR A 113 -6.60 -5.09 -10.29
CA TYR A 113 -5.36 -4.60 -9.67
C TYR A 113 -5.19 -4.97 -8.20
N TYR A 114 -3.95 -5.24 -7.81
CA TYR A 114 -3.48 -5.20 -6.43
C TYR A 114 -3.22 -3.75 -6.01
N LYS A 115 -4.07 -3.21 -5.14
CA LYS A 115 -3.95 -1.85 -4.58
C LYS A 115 -3.07 -1.89 -3.35
N VAL A 116 -2.07 -1.01 -3.29
CA VAL A 116 -1.17 -0.87 -2.13
C VAL A 116 -1.53 0.39 -1.35
N ARG A 117 -1.88 0.25 -0.07
CA ARG A 117 -2.40 1.33 0.78
C ARG A 117 -1.69 1.39 2.12
N VAL A 118 -1.45 2.60 2.63
CA VAL A 118 -0.72 2.87 3.87
C VAL A 118 -1.65 3.50 4.90
N GLY A 119 -1.51 3.04 6.14
CA GLY A 119 -2.20 3.54 7.32
C GLY A 119 -3.66 3.13 7.43
N ASP A 120 -4.20 3.41 8.61
CA ASP A 120 -5.62 3.46 8.95
C ASP A 120 -5.80 4.80 9.66
N PHE A 121 -6.47 5.76 9.02
CA PHE A 121 -6.72 7.10 9.57
C PHE A 121 -8.22 7.26 9.83
N SER A 122 -8.56 7.87 10.97
CA SER A 122 -9.97 8.05 11.36
C SER A 122 -10.63 9.16 10.56
N THR A 123 -9.86 10.14 10.09
CA THR A 123 -10.38 11.27 9.30
C THR A 123 -9.62 11.47 8.00
N LYS A 124 -10.32 12.02 7.00
CA LYS A 124 -9.71 12.41 5.72
C LYS A 124 -8.61 13.47 5.90
N ASN A 125 -8.78 14.39 6.84
CA ASN A 125 -7.79 15.44 7.11
C ASN A 125 -6.49 14.86 7.69
N GLU A 126 -6.60 13.93 8.64
CA GLU A 126 -5.43 13.22 9.19
C GLU A 126 -4.66 12.47 8.08
N ALA A 127 -5.39 11.76 7.21
CA ALA A 127 -4.79 11.07 6.07
C ALA A 127 -4.11 12.06 5.09
N ASN A 128 -4.71 13.22 4.84
CA ASN A 128 -4.11 14.25 3.98
C ASN A 128 -2.83 14.85 4.59
N SER A 129 -2.82 15.10 5.90
CA SER A 129 -1.64 15.57 6.61
C SER A 129 -0.50 14.55 6.50
N TYR A 130 -0.78 13.26 6.71
CA TYR A 130 0.24 12.22 6.58
C TYR A 130 0.68 11.99 5.13
N ARG A 131 -0.23 12.16 4.17
CA ARG A 131 0.07 12.08 2.73
C ARG A 131 1.18 13.05 2.33
N ALA A 132 1.26 14.24 2.93
CA ALA A 132 2.33 15.20 2.63
C ALA A 132 3.73 14.59 2.83
N THR A 133 3.90 13.75 3.86
CA THR A 133 5.14 13.00 4.09
C THR A 133 5.37 11.91 3.06
N ILE A 134 4.31 11.17 2.70
CA ILE A 134 4.37 10.08 1.70
C ILE A 134 4.75 10.61 0.31
N LEU A 135 4.28 11.80 -0.07
CA LEU A 135 4.53 12.39 -1.39
C LEU A 135 6.01 12.58 -1.72
N ARG A 136 6.88 12.66 -0.71
CA ARG A 136 8.34 12.73 -0.89
C ARG A 136 8.93 11.46 -1.52
N PHE A 137 8.23 10.34 -1.39
CA PHE A 137 8.65 9.02 -1.88
C PHE A 137 7.73 8.48 -2.99
N TYR A 138 6.44 8.83 -2.93
CA TYR A 138 5.40 8.36 -3.84
C TYR A 138 4.55 9.55 -4.30
N SER A 139 4.95 10.19 -5.41
CA SER A 139 4.33 11.42 -5.91
C SER A 139 2.88 11.23 -6.40
N ASP A 140 2.51 10.01 -6.77
CA ASP A 140 1.18 9.61 -7.20
C ASP A 140 0.25 9.21 -6.04
N ALA A 141 0.71 9.32 -4.80
CA ALA A 141 -0.07 8.91 -3.64
C ALA A 141 -1.37 9.72 -3.51
N PHE A 142 -2.47 9.11 -3.07
CA PHE A 142 -3.75 9.79 -2.82
C PHE A 142 -4.57 9.14 -1.71
N VAL A 143 -5.41 9.91 -1.03
CA VAL A 143 -6.29 9.41 0.03
C VAL A 143 -7.50 8.69 -0.56
N THR A 144 -7.83 7.52 -0.03
CA THR A 144 -9.00 6.72 -0.36
C THR A 144 -9.76 6.36 0.90
N GLU A 145 -11.07 6.30 0.80
CA GLU A 145 -11.95 5.75 1.83
C GLU A 145 -12.03 4.22 1.69
N VAL A 146 -12.10 3.52 2.81
CA VAL A 146 -12.17 2.05 2.87
C VAL A 146 -13.07 1.66 4.04
N THR A 147 -14.07 0.81 3.78
CA THR A 147 -14.80 0.15 4.87
C THR A 147 -13.91 -0.94 5.46
N LYS A 148 -13.56 -0.81 6.74
CA LYS A 148 -12.87 -1.83 7.53
C LYS A 148 -13.92 -2.78 8.08
N THR A 149 -13.91 -4.00 7.55
CA THR A 149 -14.61 -5.12 8.16
C THR A 149 -13.97 -5.37 9.53
N PRO A 150 -14.77 -5.57 10.58
CA PRO A 150 -14.25 -5.87 11.92
C PRO A 150 -13.45 -7.18 11.96
#